data_AF-A0A8J6JW00-F1
#
_entry.id   AF-A0A8J6JW00-F1
#
_cell.length_a   1.000
_cell.length_b   1.000
_cell.length_c   1.000
_cell.angle_alpha   90.00
_cell.angle_beta   90.00
_cell.angle_gamma   90.00
#
_symmetry.space_group_name_H-M   'P 1'
#
loop_
_entity.id
_entity.type
_entity.pdbx_description
1 polymer ?
#
loop_
_entity_poly.entity_id
_entity_poly.type
_entity_poly.pdbx_seq_one_letter_code
_entity_poly.pdbx_strand_id
1 'polypeptide(L)'
;MRGVLITRPEPGAAETAAAVIALGWTPILAPALSLHPRAIPTMVAQASLITSRSAAAALPPGLPVLAVGEATAAAAPALGHAGVAGGGGGRRAG
;
A
#
# COMPACT_ATOMS: atom_id res chain seq x y z
N MET A 1 -17.17 -9.10 -24.07
CA MET A 1 -16.82 -8.47 -22.77
C MET A 1 -15.32 -8.54 -22.58
N ARG A 2 -14.70 -7.51 -21.99
CA ARG A 2 -13.29 -7.55 -21.57
C ARG A 2 -13.24 -7.43 -20.04
N GLY A 3 -13.16 -8.58 -19.36
CA GLY A 3 -13.12 -8.66 -17.91
C GLY A 3 -11.70 -8.57 -17.36
N VAL A 4 -11.54 -7.96 -16.18
CA VAL A 4 -10.26 -7.90 -15.45
C VAL A 4 -10.45 -8.55 -14.08
N LEU A 5 -9.75 -9.65 -13.84
CA LEU A 5 -9.72 -10.30 -12.54
C LEU A 5 -8.82 -9.53 -11.57
N ILE A 6 -9.35 -9.18 -10.40
CA ILE A 6 -8.63 -8.44 -9.36
C ILE A 6 -8.53 -9.34 -8.12
N THR A 7 -7.32 -9.83 -7.85
CA THR A 7 -7.02 -10.74 -6.72
C THR A 7 -6.44 -10.05 -5.49
N ARG A 8 -6.31 -8.73 -5.57
CA ARG A 8 -5.75 -7.89 -4.49
C ARG A 8 -6.66 -7.93 -3.25
N PRO A 9 -6.10 -7.88 -2.03
CA PRO A 9 -6.90 -7.65 -0.81
C PRO A 9 -7.49 -6.25 -0.76
N GLU A 10 -8.53 -6.08 0.06
CA GLU A 10 -9.10 -4.77 0.36
C GLU A 10 -8.19 -3.92 1.27
N PRO A 11 -8.26 -2.57 1.17
CA PRO A 11 -9.11 -1.77 0.27
C PRO A 11 -8.57 -1.64 -1.17
N GLY A 12 -7.39 -2.21 -1.46
CA GLY A 12 -6.73 -2.05 -2.74
C GLY A 12 -7.50 -2.68 -3.92
N ALA A 13 -8.36 -3.67 -3.65
CA ALA A 13 -9.19 -4.30 -4.68
C ALA A 13 -10.24 -3.32 -5.21
N ALA A 14 -10.97 -2.65 -4.31
CA ALA A 14 -11.97 -1.63 -4.65
C ALA A 14 -11.34 -0.45 -5.42
N GLU A 15 -10.19 0.06 -4.96
CA GLU A 15 -9.46 1.11 -5.67
C GLU A 15 -9.07 0.70 -7.10
N THR A 16 -8.61 -0.54 -7.26
CA THR A 16 -8.23 -1.08 -8.57
C THR A 16 -9.45 -1.26 -9.47
N ALA A 17 -10.59 -1.70 -8.92
CA ALA A 17 -11.83 -1.84 -9.64
C ALA A 17 -12.33 -0.49 -10.19
N ALA A 18 -12.26 0.58 -9.38
CA ALA A 18 -12.61 1.92 -9.81
C ALA A 18 -11.73 2.40 -10.98
N ALA A 19 -10.41 2.16 -10.91
CA ALA A 19 -9.48 2.50 -12.00
C ALA A 19 -9.77 1.72 -13.29
N VAL A 20 -10.08 0.43 -13.18
CA VAL A 20 -10.43 -0.44 -14.31
C VAL A 20 -11.75 -0.01 -14.97
N ILE A 21 -12.75 0.38 -14.17
CA ILE A 21 -14.02 0.94 -14.67
C ILE A 21 -13.76 2.23 -15.45
N ALA A 22 -12.94 3.14 -14.92
CA ALA A 22 -12.59 4.40 -15.58
C ALA A 22 -11.90 4.19 -16.95
N LEU A 23 -11.25 3.04 -17.14
CA LEU A 23 -10.64 2.64 -18.41
C LEU A 23 -11.60 1.89 -19.36
N GLY A 24 -12.88 1.71 -18.98
CA GLY A 24 -13.91 1.05 -19.79
C GLY A 24 -13.92 -0.48 -19.69
N TRP A 25 -13.28 -1.06 -18.68
CA TRP A 25 -13.23 -2.51 -18.45
C TRP A 25 -14.21 -2.94 -17.35
N THR A 26 -14.58 -4.22 -17.36
CA THR A 26 -15.44 -4.80 -16.32
C THR A 26 -14.59 -5.50 -15.25
N PRO A 27 -14.56 -5.00 -13.99
CA PRO A 27 -13.80 -5.65 -12.93
C PRO A 27 -14.52 -6.90 -12.43
N ILE A 28 -13.75 -7.94 -12.08
CA ILE A 28 -14.19 -9.14 -11.39
C ILE A 28 -13.36 -9.21 -10.09
N LEU A 29 -13.99 -8.88 -8.96
CA LEU A 29 -13.33 -8.96 -7.66
C LEU A 29 -13.24 -10.42 -7.20
N ALA A 30 -12.02 -10.88 -6.94
CA ALA A 30 -11.76 -12.20 -6.37
C ALA A 30 -10.56 -12.12 -5.41
N PRO A 31 -10.67 -11.39 -4.27
CA PRO A 31 -9.56 -11.23 -3.32
C PRO A 31 -8.99 -12.58 -2.89
N ALA A 32 -7.69 -12.80 -3.11
CA ALA A 32 -7.04 -14.08 -2.81
C ALA A 32 -6.64 -14.22 -1.33
N LEU A 33 -6.69 -13.13 -0.57
CA LEU A 33 -6.32 -13.10 0.85
C LEU A 33 -7.04 -11.96 1.59
N SER A 34 -7.08 -12.07 2.92
CA SER A 34 -7.54 -11.01 3.83
C SER A 34 -6.38 -10.52 4.69
N LEU A 35 -6.33 -9.21 4.93
CA LEU A 35 -5.29 -8.58 5.75
C LEU A 35 -5.85 -8.30 7.14
N HIS A 36 -5.14 -8.75 8.16
CA HIS A 36 -5.48 -8.51 9.57
C HIS A 36 -4.31 -7.83 10.27
N PRO A 37 -4.50 -6.64 10.87
CA PRO A 37 -3.48 -6.00 11.68
C PRO A 37 -3.07 -6.92 12.84
N ARG A 38 -1.78 -6.92 13.15
CA ARG A 38 -1.23 -7.64 14.30
C ARG A 38 -0.42 -6.68 15.13
N ALA A 39 -0.56 -6.77 16.46
CA ALA A 39 0.28 -6.02 17.37
C ALA A 39 1.74 -6.44 17.16
N ILE A 40 2.59 -5.45 16.92
CA ILE A 40 4.04 -5.62 16.83
C ILE A 40 4.60 -5.13 18.17
N PRO A 41 5.48 -5.90 18.83
CA PRO A 41 6.11 -5.43 20.06
C PRO A 41 6.90 -4.15 19.79
N THR A 42 6.83 -3.21 20.73
CA THR A 42 7.64 -1.99 20.66
C THR A 42 9.11 -2.37 20.71
N MET A 43 9.87 -1.86 19.74
CA MET A 43 11.32 -2.07 19.63
C MET A 43 12.01 -0.72 19.49
N VAL A 44 13.24 -0.63 20.00
CA VAL A 44 14.07 0.56 19.79
C VAL A 44 14.63 0.50 18.38
N ALA A 45 14.18 1.41 17.52
CA ALA A 45 14.62 1.53 16.13
C ALA A 45 14.70 3.01 15.73
N GLN A 46 15.53 3.32 14.73
CA GLN A 46 15.65 4.69 14.21
C GLN A 46 14.58 5.06 13.19
N ALA A 47 13.98 4.06 12.52
CA ALA A 47 12.96 4.25 11.49
C ALA A 47 12.17 2.95 11.27
N SER A 48 11.01 3.06 10.62
CA SER A 48 10.21 1.93 10.13
C SER A 48 10.25 1.85 8.61
N LEU A 49 10.48 0.65 8.05
CA LEU A 49 10.42 0.41 6.61
C LEU A 49 9.08 -0.23 6.24
N ILE A 50 8.32 0.42 5.36
CA ILE A 50 7.09 -0.14 4.79
C ILE A 50 7.26 -0.49 3.32
N THR A 51 6.93 -1.74 3.00
CA THR A 51 7.05 -2.28 1.63
C THR A 51 5.73 -2.25 0.86
N SER A 52 4.63 -1.98 1.55
CA SER A 52 3.28 -1.93 0.99
C SER A 52 2.46 -0.86 1.70
N ARG A 53 1.55 -0.22 0.97
CA ARG A 53 0.52 0.67 1.53
C ARG A 53 -0.27 -0.01 2.66
N SER A 54 -0.51 -1.31 2.55
CA SER A 54 -1.29 -2.05 3.55
C SER A 54 -0.58 -2.19 4.90
N ALA A 55 0.75 -2.10 4.94
CA ALA A 55 1.51 -2.16 6.19
C ALA A 55 1.33 -0.88 7.01
N ALA A 56 1.09 0.24 6.34
CA ALA A 56 1.09 1.56 6.95
C ALA A 56 0.03 1.68 8.07
N ALA A 57 -1.16 1.10 7.87
CA ALA A 57 -2.23 1.11 8.88
C ALA A 57 -1.91 0.34 10.18
N ALA A 58 -0.92 -0.55 10.16
CA ALA A 58 -0.53 -1.35 11.32
C ALA A 58 0.73 -0.80 12.03
N LEU A 59 1.35 0.27 11.52
CA LEU A 59 2.55 0.81 12.12
C LEU A 59 2.24 1.64 13.37
N PRO A 60 2.99 1.46 14.47
CA PRO A 60 2.92 2.37 15.60
C PRO A 60 3.46 3.75 15.17
N PRO A 61 2.80 4.85 15.57
CA PRO A 61 3.26 6.20 15.23
C PRO A 61 4.58 6.55 15.93
N GLY A 62 5.25 7.60 15.46
CA GLY A 62 6.36 8.23 16.18
C GLY A 62 7.77 7.90 15.66
N LEU A 63 7.92 6.93 14.76
CA LEU A 63 9.18 6.72 14.03
C LEU A 63 9.10 7.28 12.60
N PRO A 64 10.22 7.79 12.04
CA PRO A 64 10.35 8.09 10.63
C PRO A 64 10.04 6.87 9.75
N VAL A 65 9.48 7.10 8.55
CA VAL A 65 9.06 6.02 7.66
C VAL A 65 9.84 6.01 6.35
N LEU A 66 10.43 4.87 6.03
CA LEU A 66 11.01 4.58 4.71
C LEU A 66 9.98 3.81 3.89
N ALA A 67 9.77 4.21 2.64
CA ALA A 67 8.77 3.58 1.76
C ALA A 67 9.40 3.12 0.44
N VAL A 68 9.11 1.89 0.00
CA VAL A 68 9.71 1.31 -1.22
C VAL A 68 9.06 1.75 -2.54
N GLY A 69 8.05 2.64 -2.51
CA GLY A 69 7.39 3.10 -3.72
C GLY A 69 6.48 4.29 -3.47
N GLU A 70 6.23 5.08 -4.52
CA GLU A 70 5.48 6.35 -4.46
C GLU A 70 4.10 6.21 -3.83
N ALA A 71 3.34 5.17 -4.23
CA ALA A 71 2.03 4.92 -3.63
C ALA A 71 2.14 4.65 -2.12
N THR A 72 3.19 3.94 -1.69
CA THR A 72 3.47 3.65 -0.28
C THR A 72 3.92 4.92 0.46
N ALA A 73 4.74 5.75 -0.17
CA ALA A 73 5.19 7.02 0.35
C ALA A 73 4.03 8.00 0.59
N ALA A 74 3.10 8.09 -0.36
CA ALA A 74 1.91 8.94 -0.28
C ALA A 74 0.96 8.56 0.87
N ALA A 75 0.97 7.30 1.31
CA ALA A 75 0.11 6.83 2.40
C ALA A 75 0.66 7.17 3.81
N ALA A 76 1.97 7.45 3.94
CA ALA A 76 2.63 7.60 5.24
C ALA A 76 2.26 8.88 6.02
N PRO A 77 2.09 10.08 5.41
CA PRO A 77 1.71 11.28 6.14
C PRO A 77 0.32 11.19 6.80
N ALA A 78 -0.63 10.50 6.17
CA ALA A 78 -1.98 10.30 6.68
C ALA A 78 -2.02 9.47 7.99
N LEU A 79 -0.88 8.88 8.38
CA LEU A 79 -0.73 8.02 9.54
C LEU A 79 0.16 8.65 10.63
N GLY A 80 0.50 9.93 10.49
CA GLY A 80 1.26 10.67 11.51
C GLY A 80 2.76 10.41 11.51
N HIS A 81 3.31 9.85 10.44
CA HIS A 81 4.76 9.62 10.31
C HIS A 81 5.47 10.80 9.65
N ALA A 82 6.50 11.33 10.32
CA ALA A 82 7.34 12.41 9.82
C ALA A 82 8.51 11.85 9.00
N GLY A 83 8.75 12.41 7.81
CA GLY A 83 9.89 12.05 6.96
C GLY A 83 9.64 10.76 6.16
N VAL A 84 9.31 10.93 4.89
CA VAL A 84 9.11 9.83 3.93
C VAL A 84 10.22 9.90 2.89
N ALA A 85 11.19 8.99 2.97
CA ALA A 85 12.17 8.81 1.91
C ALA A 85 11.70 7.67 1.00
N GLY A 86 11.35 8.01 -0.24
CA GLY A 86 11.02 7.05 -1.28
C GLY A 86 12.27 6.33 -1.76
N GLY A 87 12.41 5.04 -1.43
CA GLY A 87 13.36 4.14 -2.07
C GLY A 87 12.72 3.59 -3.33
N GLY A 88 13.00 4.18 -4.49
CA GLY A 88 12.37 3.81 -5.75
C GLY A 88 12.50 2.31 -6.07
N GLY A 89 11.42 1.55 -5.89
CA GLY A 89 11.24 0.25 -6.52
C GLY A 89 11.25 0.44 -8.04
N GLY A 90 12.33 0.00 -8.68
CA GLY A 90 12.69 0.38 -10.04
C GLY A 90 11.61 0.13 -11.10
N ARG A 91 11.20 1.21 -11.77
CA ARG A 91 10.93 1.20 -13.20
C ARG A 91 11.79 2.32 -13.80
N ARG A 92 12.88 1.97 -14.49
CA ARG A 92 13.59 2.94 -15.35
C ARG A 92 12.59 3.38 -16.42
N ALA A 93 12.32 4.68 -16.49
CA ALA A 93 11.74 5.27 -17.68
C ALA A 93 12.69 4.95 -18.84
N GLY A 94 12.12 4.50 -19.96
CA GLY A 94 12.86 4.30 -21.20
C GLY A 94 13.42 5.60 -21.75
#